data_AF-A0AAW0PHC6-F1
#
_entry.id   AF-A0AAW0PHC6-F1
#
_cell.length_a   1.000
_cell.length_b   1.000
_cell.length_c   1.000
_cell.angle_alpha   90.00
_cell.angle_beta   90.00
_cell.angle_gamma   90.00
#
_symmetry.space_group_name_H-M   'P 1'
#
loop_
_entity.id
_entity.type
_entity.pdbx_description
1 polymer ?
#
loop_
_entity_poly.entity_id
_entity_poly.type
_entity_poly.pdbx_seq_one_letter_code
_entity_poly.pdbx_strand_id
1 'polypeptide(L)'
;MASRQAFTDSDTADEAVRATCDDATVCKRFATSKGYWKDLYIQYFARSVGERKAPEINRGYYARVKGVNHLLDAFIRKTECDCQVINLGAGLDTTFWRLKEENLLPRKYFEVDFPTVVARKIHNIKTKPPLSKPLIETHSTDSLLLDANSLDSDRYCLIGADLRDISGLDENSRNFNLIQNCPQPLYQSVS
;
A
#
# COMPACT_ATOMS: atom_id res chain seq x y z
N MET A 1 17.88 25.43 37.05
CA MET A 1 18.58 24.67 35.99
C MET A 1 17.52 24.19 35.01
N ALA A 2 17.43 24.79 33.83
CA ALA A 2 16.48 24.38 32.81
C ALA A 2 16.92 23.02 32.24
N SER A 3 16.09 21.99 32.43
CA SER A 3 16.28 20.69 31.81
C SER A 3 16.22 20.88 30.29
N ARG A 4 17.33 20.58 29.60
CA ARG A 4 17.33 20.40 28.15
C ARG A 4 16.39 19.24 27.84
N GLN A 5 15.22 19.57 27.33
CA GLN A 5 14.29 18.60 26.75
C GLN A 5 15.00 18.06 25.49
N ALA A 6 15.33 16.77 25.49
CA ALA A 6 15.85 16.09 24.31
C ALA A 6 14.73 16.10 23.26
N PHE A 7 14.87 16.94 22.25
CA PHE A 7 13.99 16.93 21.09
C PHE A 7 14.23 15.59 20.36
N THR A 8 13.18 14.80 20.22
CA THR A 8 13.21 13.44 19.65
C THR A 8 13.41 13.52 18.13
N ASP A 9 14.64 13.35 17.67
CA ASP A 9 15.01 13.27 16.23
C ASP A 9 14.15 12.26 15.45
N SER A 10 13.62 11.22 16.12
CA SER A 10 12.76 10.20 15.52
C SER A 10 11.40 10.71 15.07
N ASP A 11 10.75 11.59 15.84
CA ASP A 11 9.39 12.05 15.52
C ASP A 11 9.38 12.97 14.29
N THR A 12 10.44 13.79 14.17
CA THR A 12 10.63 14.68 13.01
C THR A 12 10.98 13.87 11.76
N ALA A 13 11.82 12.83 11.90
CA ALA A 13 12.13 11.92 10.81
C ALA A 13 10.90 11.13 10.34
N ASP A 14 10.10 10.61 11.27
CA ASP A 14 8.89 9.86 10.95
C ASP A 14 7.81 10.77 10.33
N GLU A 15 7.75 12.05 10.71
CA GLU A 15 6.90 13.05 10.04
C GLU A 15 7.33 13.32 8.60
N ALA A 16 8.63 13.45 8.35
CA ALA A 16 9.16 13.61 6.99
C ALA A 16 8.88 12.39 6.10
N VAL A 17 8.95 11.18 6.67
CA VAL A 17 8.58 9.93 5.95
C VAL A 17 7.09 9.94 5.58
N ARG A 18 6.21 10.37 6.50
CA ARG A 18 4.77 10.49 6.22
C ARG A 18 4.48 11.53 5.14
N ALA A 19 5.18 12.67 5.16
CA ALA A 19 5.05 13.70 4.13
C ALA A 19 5.44 13.18 2.74
N THR A 20 6.46 12.31 2.68
CA THR A 20 6.91 11.67 1.43
C THR A 20 5.80 10.81 0.80
N CYS A 21 5.05 10.06 1.62
CA CYS A 21 3.89 9.27 1.17
C CYS A 21 2.81 10.15 0.50
N ASP A 22 2.54 11.33 1.07
CA ASP A 22 1.56 12.28 0.53
C ASP A 22 2.03 12.88 -0.79
N ASP A 23 3.30 13.30 -0.86
CA ASP A 23 3.90 13.83 -2.08
C ASP A 23 3.90 12.80 -3.21
N ALA A 24 4.24 11.53 -2.92
CA ALA A 24 4.20 10.47 -3.91
C ALA A 24 2.79 10.19 -4.40
N THR A 25 1.79 10.17 -3.50
CA THR A 25 0.38 9.96 -3.87
C THR A 25 -0.11 11.09 -4.77
N VAL A 26 0.22 12.35 -4.45
CA VAL A 26 -0.13 13.52 -5.27
C VAL A 26 0.56 13.46 -6.63
N CYS A 27 1.85 13.12 -6.70
CA CYS A 27 2.58 13.01 -7.96
C CYS A 27 2.00 11.90 -8.86
N LYS A 28 1.71 10.73 -8.28
CA LYS A 28 1.04 9.64 -9.01
C LYS A 28 -0.33 10.07 -9.52
N ARG A 29 -1.15 10.75 -8.69
CA ARG A 29 -2.47 11.25 -9.12
C ARG A 29 -2.37 12.32 -10.22
N PHE A 30 -1.38 13.20 -10.15
CA PHE A 30 -1.13 14.16 -11.22
C PHE A 30 -0.82 13.44 -12.53
N ALA A 31 0.10 12.49 -12.51
CA ALA A 31 0.50 11.74 -13.69
C ALA A 31 -0.64 10.89 -14.29
N THR A 32 -1.48 10.26 -13.47
CA THR A 32 -2.65 9.52 -13.95
C THR A 32 -3.69 10.44 -14.60
N SER A 33 -3.90 11.64 -14.06
CA SER A 33 -4.77 12.67 -14.68
C SER A 33 -4.28 13.13 -16.05
N LYS A 34 -2.98 13.00 -16.33
CA LYS A 34 -2.36 13.31 -17.62
C LYS A 34 -2.27 12.09 -18.55
N GLY A 35 -2.81 10.95 -18.14
CA GLY A 35 -2.87 9.73 -18.97
C GLY A 35 -1.57 8.94 -19.06
N TYR A 36 -0.59 9.17 -18.16
CA TYR A 36 0.63 8.36 -18.13
C TYR A 36 0.31 6.88 -17.88
N TRP A 37 -0.62 6.58 -16.96
CA TRP A 37 -1.22 5.25 -16.81
C TRP A 37 -2.65 5.38 -16.27
N LYS A 38 -3.40 4.27 -16.35
CA LYS A 38 -4.75 4.18 -15.81
C LYS A 38 -4.70 3.73 -14.35
N ASP A 39 -5.30 4.52 -13.47
CA ASP A 39 -5.53 4.18 -12.06
C ASP A 39 -6.86 4.82 -11.64
N LEU A 40 -7.87 3.99 -11.41
CA LEU A 40 -9.21 4.45 -11.05
C LEU A 40 -9.39 4.68 -9.55
N TYR A 41 -8.40 4.27 -8.73
CA TYR A 41 -8.53 4.17 -7.29
C TYR A 41 -7.74 5.26 -6.56
N ILE A 42 -6.65 5.78 -7.14
CA ILE A 42 -5.78 6.76 -6.48
C ILE A 42 -6.50 8.08 -6.14
N GLN A 43 -7.56 8.40 -6.87
CA GLN A 43 -8.42 9.55 -6.60
C GLN A 43 -9.17 9.46 -5.26
N TYR A 44 -9.29 8.28 -4.66
CA TYR A 44 -9.90 8.10 -3.34
C TYR A 44 -8.90 8.31 -2.19
N PHE A 45 -7.60 8.35 -2.51
CA PHE A 45 -6.52 8.49 -1.53
C PHE A 45 -5.91 9.89 -1.51
N ALA A 46 -5.91 10.61 -2.64
CA ALA A 46 -5.56 12.04 -2.70
C ALA A 46 -6.80 12.89 -3.02
N ARG A 47 -6.90 14.08 -2.41
CA ARG A 47 -8.05 15.00 -2.57
C ARG A 47 -7.93 15.94 -3.77
N SER A 48 -6.74 16.48 -4.03
CA SER A 48 -6.45 17.27 -5.23
C SER A 48 -5.52 16.53 -6.20
N VAL A 49 -5.51 16.95 -7.46
CA VAL A 49 -4.54 16.49 -8.47
C VAL A 49 -3.16 17.13 -8.21
N GLY A 50 -3.07 18.10 -7.29
CA GLY A 50 -1.87 18.86 -7.01
C GLY A 50 -1.56 19.92 -8.06
N GLU A 51 -0.46 20.62 -7.86
CA GLU A 51 0.08 21.58 -8.84
C GLU A 51 0.74 20.86 -10.03
N ARG A 52 0.95 21.62 -11.12
CA ARG A 52 1.61 21.12 -12.32
C ARG A 52 3.01 20.61 -11.98
N LYS A 53 3.23 19.31 -12.14
CA LYS A 53 4.56 18.69 -12.03
C LYS A 53 5.33 18.79 -13.37
N ALA A 54 6.66 18.91 -13.29
CA ALA A 54 7.52 18.89 -14.47
C ALA A 54 7.34 17.57 -15.25
N PRO A 55 7.37 17.58 -16.60
CA PRO A 55 7.19 16.38 -17.40
C PRO A 55 8.14 15.23 -17.03
N GLU A 56 9.37 15.54 -16.65
CA GLU A 56 10.42 14.59 -16.26
C GLU A 56 10.04 13.85 -14.98
N ILE A 57 9.39 14.51 -14.02
CA ILE A 57 8.88 13.89 -12.79
C ILE A 57 7.81 12.86 -13.15
N ASN A 58 6.85 13.22 -14.00
CA ASN A 58 5.77 12.32 -14.41
C ASN A 58 6.30 11.10 -15.19
N ARG A 59 7.31 11.32 -16.06
CA ARG A 59 8.01 10.23 -16.76
C ARG A 59 8.75 9.30 -15.80
N GLY A 60 9.38 9.86 -14.76
CA GLY A 60 10.04 9.08 -13.70
C GLY A 60 9.05 8.18 -12.96
N TYR A 61 7.91 8.74 -12.52
CA TYR A 61 6.85 7.96 -11.87
C TYR A 61 6.26 6.89 -12.81
N TYR A 62 6.03 7.23 -14.08
CA TYR A 62 5.54 6.27 -15.07
C TYR A 62 6.49 5.09 -15.23
N ALA A 63 7.78 5.36 -15.45
CA ALA A 63 8.79 4.31 -15.61
C ALA A 63 8.86 3.43 -14.36
N ARG A 64 8.80 4.03 -13.16
CA ARG A 64 8.84 3.30 -11.90
C ARG A 64 7.61 2.41 -11.70
N VAL A 65 6.40 2.96 -11.89
CA VAL A 65 5.14 2.21 -11.77
C VAL A 65 5.09 1.08 -12.80
N LYS A 66 5.46 1.35 -14.06
CA LYS A 66 5.47 0.33 -15.11
C LYS A 66 6.52 -0.76 -14.86
N GLY A 67 7.72 -0.39 -14.40
CA GLY A 67 8.77 -1.37 -14.10
C GLY A 67 8.36 -2.32 -12.98
N VAL A 68 7.84 -1.79 -11.86
CA VAL A 68 7.36 -2.60 -10.74
C VAL A 68 6.19 -3.48 -11.15
N ASN A 69 5.18 -2.92 -11.84
CA ASN A 69 4.03 -3.69 -12.30
C ASN A 69 4.44 -4.79 -13.28
N HIS A 70 5.40 -4.53 -14.18
CA HIS A 70 5.88 -5.55 -15.12
C HIS A 70 6.49 -6.76 -14.40
N LEU A 71 7.34 -6.52 -13.40
CA LEU A 71 7.96 -7.60 -12.62
C LEU A 71 6.93 -8.35 -11.76
N LEU A 72 6.02 -7.62 -11.13
CA LEU A 72 4.97 -8.20 -10.31
C LEU A 72 4.03 -9.08 -11.14
N ASP A 73 3.55 -8.57 -12.29
CA ASP A 73 2.66 -9.29 -13.19
C ASP A 73 3.36 -10.53 -13.77
N ALA A 74 4.65 -10.43 -14.10
CA ALA A 74 5.43 -11.57 -14.57
C ALA A 74 5.56 -12.65 -13.48
N PHE A 75 5.81 -12.26 -12.23
CA PHE A 75 5.89 -13.18 -11.11
C PHE A 75 4.54 -13.88 -10.85
N ILE A 76 3.45 -13.12 -10.74
CA ILE A 76 2.10 -13.66 -10.49
C ILE A 76 1.69 -14.64 -11.59
N ARG A 77 1.96 -14.31 -12.86
CA ARG A 77 1.68 -15.21 -13.98
C ARG A 77 2.53 -16.47 -13.94
N LYS A 78 3.79 -16.36 -13.54
CA LYS A 78 4.69 -17.51 -13.44
C LYS A 78 4.28 -18.50 -12.34
N THR A 79 3.66 -17.99 -11.28
CA THR A 79 3.11 -18.82 -10.19
C THR A 79 1.63 -19.15 -10.38
N GLU A 80 1.02 -18.83 -11.53
CA GLU A 80 -0.41 -19.06 -11.80
C GLU A 80 -1.34 -18.49 -10.72
N CYS A 81 -1.00 -17.29 -10.21
CA CYS A 81 -1.67 -16.64 -9.08
C CYS A 81 -1.59 -17.39 -7.74
N ASP A 82 -0.92 -18.54 -7.68
CA ASP A 82 -0.64 -19.30 -6.45
C ASP A 82 0.61 -18.78 -5.73
N CYS A 83 0.56 -17.52 -5.31
CA CYS A 83 1.61 -16.86 -4.55
C CYS A 83 1.02 -15.92 -3.50
N GLN A 84 1.85 -15.48 -2.55
CA GLN A 84 1.54 -14.34 -1.70
C GLN A 84 2.35 -13.15 -2.16
N VAL A 85 1.83 -11.94 -2.01
CA VAL A 85 2.53 -10.71 -2.40
C VAL A 85 2.64 -9.82 -1.19
N ILE A 86 3.84 -9.30 -0.90
CA ILE A 86 4.06 -8.44 0.27
C ILE A 86 4.67 -7.12 -0.19
N ASN A 87 3.94 -6.04 0.08
CA ASN A 87 4.30 -4.67 -0.23
C ASN A 87 4.72 -3.93 1.05
N LEU A 88 6.03 -3.67 1.19
CA LEU A 88 6.60 -3.01 2.36
C LEU A 88 6.70 -1.50 2.13
N GLY A 89 6.21 -0.69 3.07
CA GLY A 89 6.09 0.75 2.91
C GLY A 89 5.08 1.10 1.82
N ALA A 90 3.92 0.42 1.85
CA ALA A 90 2.91 0.45 0.81
C ALA A 90 2.26 1.82 0.60
N GLY A 91 2.31 2.70 1.59
CA GLY A 91 1.69 4.01 1.53
C GLY A 91 0.20 3.91 1.17
N LEU A 92 -0.21 4.72 0.19
CA LEU A 92 -1.57 4.72 -0.37
C LEU A 92 -1.63 4.02 -1.74
N ASP A 93 -0.83 2.96 -1.91
CA ASP A 93 -0.76 2.21 -3.18
C ASP A 93 -2.09 1.52 -3.55
N THR A 94 -2.32 1.40 -4.85
CA THR A 94 -3.58 0.97 -5.46
C THR A 94 -3.47 -0.36 -6.20
N THR A 95 -2.31 -1.03 -6.13
CA THR A 95 -2.01 -2.22 -6.95
C THR A 95 -2.95 -3.38 -6.68
N PHE A 96 -3.41 -3.60 -5.45
CA PHE A 96 -4.41 -4.63 -5.13
C PHE A 96 -5.65 -4.51 -6.04
N TRP A 97 -6.21 -3.31 -6.14
CA TRP A 97 -7.42 -3.08 -6.94
C TRP A 97 -7.15 -3.24 -8.43
N ARG A 98 -5.98 -2.79 -8.93
CA ARG A 98 -5.56 -3.05 -10.31
C ARG A 98 -5.49 -4.56 -10.60
N LEU A 99 -4.84 -5.33 -9.74
CA LEU A 99 -4.72 -6.79 -9.89
C LEU A 99 -6.09 -7.47 -9.87
N LYS A 100 -7.05 -6.98 -9.08
CA LYS A 100 -8.44 -7.44 -9.12
C LYS A 100 -9.11 -7.19 -10.47
N GLU A 101 -9.01 -5.97 -11.00
CA GLU A 101 -9.60 -5.64 -12.31
C GLU A 101 -8.99 -6.48 -13.45
N GLU A 102 -7.71 -6.83 -13.34
CA GLU A 102 -6.99 -7.64 -14.33
C GLU A 102 -7.15 -9.17 -14.13
N ASN A 103 -7.90 -9.61 -13.10
CA ASN A 103 -8.02 -11.02 -12.70
C ASN A 103 -6.66 -11.70 -12.37
N LEU A 104 -5.74 -10.94 -11.77
CA LEU A 104 -4.39 -11.37 -11.38
C LEU A 104 -4.20 -11.34 -9.85
N LEU A 105 -5.26 -11.56 -9.07
CA LEU A 105 -5.12 -11.56 -7.62
C LEU A 105 -4.28 -12.75 -7.14
N PRO A 106 -3.20 -12.53 -6.35
CA PRO A 106 -2.46 -13.59 -5.69
C PRO A 106 -3.31 -14.26 -4.60
N ARG A 107 -2.88 -15.38 -4.01
CA ARG A 107 -3.59 -16.02 -2.89
C ARG A 107 -3.93 -15.01 -1.80
N LYS A 108 -2.95 -14.20 -1.38
CA LYS A 108 -3.16 -13.10 -0.43
C LYS A 108 -2.17 -11.98 -0.71
N TYR A 109 -2.67 -10.74 -0.66
CA TYR A 109 -1.89 -9.53 -0.86
C TYR A 109 -1.73 -8.80 0.47
N PHE A 110 -0.49 -8.59 0.90
CA PHE A 110 -0.14 -7.97 2.16
C PHE A 110 0.47 -6.59 1.91
N GLU A 111 0.07 -5.64 2.73
CA GLU A 111 0.66 -4.32 2.80
C GLU A 111 1.10 -4.03 4.23
N VAL A 112 2.30 -3.47 4.35
CA VAL A 112 2.87 -3.07 5.63
C VAL A 112 3.28 -1.62 5.54
N ASP A 113 2.85 -0.81 6.51
CA ASP A 113 3.29 0.58 6.65
C ASP A 113 3.16 1.03 8.11
N PHE A 114 3.62 2.24 8.43
CA PHE A 114 3.46 2.80 9.76
C PHE A 114 1.98 2.84 10.17
N PRO A 115 1.66 2.56 11.45
CA PRO A 115 0.27 2.53 11.95
C PRO A 115 -0.54 3.77 11.57
N THR A 116 0.07 4.96 11.56
CA THR A 116 -0.59 6.21 11.15
C THR A 116 -1.03 6.23 9.69
N VAL A 117 -0.20 5.67 8.79
CA VAL A 117 -0.51 5.59 7.35
C VAL A 117 -1.59 4.54 7.11
N VAL A 118 -1.49 3.40 7.81
CA VAL A 118 -2.48 2.33 7.78
C VAL A 118 -3.84 2.80 8.29
N ALA A 119 -3.92 3.46 9.44
CA ALA A 119 -5.17 4.00 9.98
C ALA A 119 -5.86 4.94 8.99
N ARG A 120 -5.08 5.79 8.31
CA ARG A 120 -5.57 6.69 7.26
C ARG A 120 -6.08 5.91 6.03
N LYS A 121 -5.36 4.89 5.58
CA LYS A 121 -5.77 4.03 4.46
C LYS A 121 -7.06 3.26 4.80
N ILE A 122 -7.15 2.68 6.00
CA ILE A 122 -8.35 2.02 6.52
C ILE A 122 -9.55 2.99 6.54
N HIS A 123 -9.35 4.23 7.02
CA HIS A 123 -10.42 5.24 7.02
C HIS A 123 -10.93 5.53 5.59
N ASN A 124 -10.03 5.69 4.62
CA ASN A 124 -10.41 5.89 3.22
C ASN A 124 -11.15 4.66 2.65
N ILE A 125 -10.68 3.44 2.93
CA ILE A 125 -11.34 2.21 2.49
C ILE A 125 -12.77 2.11 3.08
N LYS A 126 -12.92 2.37 4.39
CA LYS A 126 -14.21 2.33 5.09
C LYS A 126 -15.20 3.35 4.54
N THR A 127 -14.75 4.57 4.27
CA THR A 127 -15.63 5.69 3.88
C THR A 127 -15.94 5.75 2.39
N LYS A 128 -15.21 5.00 1.54
CA LYS A 128 -15.36 5.04 0.08
C LYS A 128 -15.79 3.66 -0.44
N PRO A 129 -17.07 3.47 -0.80
CA PRO A 129 -17.57 2.20 -1.33
C PRO A 129 -16.78 1.63 -2.52
N PRO A 130 -16.24 2.43 -3.46
CA PRO A 130 -15.40 1.90 -4.54
C PRO A 130 -14.12 1.18 -4.06
N LEU A 131 -13.64 1.50 -2.86
CA LEU A 131 -12.49 0.83 -2.25
C LEU A 131 -12.93 -0.42 -1.48
N SER A 132 -13.97 -0.33 -0.63
CA SER A 132 -14.39 -1.44 0.23
C SER A 132 -15.10 -2.57 -0.50
N LYS A 133 -15.92 -2.29 -1.52
CA LYS A 133 -16.67 -3.31 -2.26
C LYS A 133 -15.77 -4.41 -2.84
N PRO A 134 -14.69 -4.08 -3.58
CA PRO A 134 -13.70 -5.06 -4.03
C PRO A 134 -13.16 -6.01 -2.95
N LEU A 135 -12.96 -5.52 -1.72
CA LEU A 135 -12.44 -6.33 -0.62
C LEU A 135 -13.51 -7.28 -0.08
N ILE A 136 -14.74 -6.79 0.07
CA ILE A 136 -15.88 -7.58 0.56
C ILE A 136 -16.23 -8.69 -0.44
N GLU A 137 -16.27 -8.40 -1.75
CA GLU A 137 -16.52 -9.40 -2.80
C GLU A 137 -15.49 -10.54 -2.80
N THR A 138 -14.29 -10.29 -2.30
CA THR A 138 -13.22 -11.29 -2.22
C THR A 138 -13.12 -11.97 -0.86
N HIS A 139 -14.03 -11.66 0.07
CA HIS A 139 -14.04 -12.18 1.43
C HIS A 139 -15.20 -13.16 1.62
N SER A 140 -14.94 -14.27 2.31
CA SER A 140 -15.93 -15.32 2.54
C SER A 140 -17.04 -14.92 3.52
N THR A 141 -16.88 -13.81 4.24
CA THR A 141 -17.90 -13.28 5.16
C THR A 141 -18.24 -11.83 4.82
N ASP A 142 -19.48 -11.42 5.10
CA ASP A 142 -20.00 -10.09 4.73
C ASP A 142 -19.35 -8.92 5.51
N SER A 143 -18.56 -9.22 6.55
CA SER A 143 -17.91 -8.25 7.43
C SER A 143 -16.39 -8.38 7.42
N LEU A 144 -15.68 -7.31 7.08
CA LEU A 144 -14.21 -7.24 7.19
C LEU A 144 -13.78 -7.10 8.66
N LEU A 145 -12.74 -7.83 9.07
CA LEU A 145 -12.12 -7.62 10.39
C LEU A 145 -11.27 -6.35 10.33
N LEU A 146 -11.80 -5.29 10.93
CA LEU A 146 -11.25 -3.95 10.86
C LEU A 146 -10.87 -3.47 12.26
N ASP A 147 -9.59 -3.49 12.57
CA ASP A 147 -9.02 -2.84 13.74
C ASP A 147 -8.57 -1.40 13.38
N ALA A 148 -8.14 -0.62 14.38
CA ALA A 148 -7.56 0.70 14.17
C ALA A 148 -6.28 0.66 13.33
N ASN A 149 -5.47 -0.38 13.51
CA ASN A 149 -4.13 -0.52 12.91
C ASN A 149 -3.99 -1.73 11.99
N SER A 150 -5.06 -2.49 11.76
CA SER A 150 -5.03 -3.61 10.82
C SER A 150 -6.37 -3.80 10.12
N LEU A 151 -6.29 -4.33 8.90
CA LEU A 151 -7.44 -4.78 8.14
C LEU A 151 -7.07 -6.15 7.59
N ASP A 152 -7.86 -7.17 7.94
CA ASP A 152 -7.67 -8.51 7.42
C ASP A 152 -8.89 -9.00 6.64
N SER A 153 -8.63 -9.54 5.47
CA SER A 153 -9.55 -10.26 4.61
C SER A 153 -8.83 -11.46 3.97
N ASP A 154 -9.61 -12.36 3.37
CA ASP A 154 -9.11 -13.59 2.74
C ASP A 154 -8.04 -13.31 1.68
N ARG A 155 -8.19 -12.20 0.94
CA ARG A 155 -7.32 -11.87 -0.21
C ARG A 155 -6.48 -10.63 0.00
N TYR A 156 -6.74 -9.83 1.04
CA TYR A 156 -6.06 -8.58 1.30
C TYR A 156 -5.83 -8.36 2.80
N CYS A 157 -4.60 -8.01 3.17
CA CYS A 157 -4.23 -7.73 4.54
C CYS A 157 -3.40 -6.44 4.59
N LEU A 158 -3.74 -5.53 5.50
CA LEU A 158 -3.03 -4.29 5.75
C LEU A 158 -2.60 -4.25 7.21
N ILE A 159 -1.32 -4.08 7.45
CA ILE A 159 -0.69 -4.23 8.76
C ILE A 159 0.05 -2.93 9.12
N GLY A 160 -0.36 -2.31 10.22
CA GLY A 160 0.33 -1.18 10.83
C GLY A 160 1.52 -1.67 11.65
N ALA A 161 2.74 -1.56 11.11
CA ALA A 161 3.97 -1.97 11.78
C ALA A 161 5.14 -1.08 11.39
N ASP A 162 6.09 -0.90 12.33
CA ASP A 162 7.37 -0.28 12.03
C ASP A 162 8.30 -1.33 11.41
N LEU A 163 8.76 -1.09 10.18
CA LEU A 163 9.65 -2.01 9.46
C LEU A 163 11.03 -2.16 10.13
N ARG A 164 11.39 -1.26 11.04
CA ARG A 164 12.62 -1.32 11.85
C ARG A 164 12.51 -2.34 12.98
N ASP A 165 11.29 -2.68 13.40
CA ASP A 165 11.01 -3.67 14.44
C ASP A 165 10.71 -5.05 13.83
N ILE A 166 11.78 -5.78 13.54
CA ILE A 166 11.71 -7.12 12.91
C ILE A 166 10.99 -8.11 13.81
N SER A 167 11.16 -8.01 15.13
CA SER A 167 10.49 -8.90 16.10
C SER A 167 8.97 -8.71 16.06
N GLY A 168 8.49 -7.46 16.04
CA GLY A 168 7.07 -7.16 15.90
C GLY A 168 6.49 -7.60 14.55
N LEU A 169 7.28 -7.54 13.46
CA LEU A 169 6.87 -8.05 12.16
C LEU A 169 6.70 -9.57 12.13
N ASP A 170 7.59 -10.32 12.80
CA ASP A 170 7.51 -11.78 12.87
C ASP A 170 6.26 -12.25 13.62
N GLU A 171 5.90 -11.57 14.72
CA GLU A 171 4.67 -11.83 15.46
C GLU A 171 3.42 -11.56 14.61
N ASN A 172 3.38 -10.41 13.93
CA ASN A 172 2.29 -10.07 13.01
C ASN A 172 2.19 -11.08 11.87
N SER A 173 3.31 -11.52 11.31
CA SER A 173 3.32 -12.49 10.20
C SER A 173 2.64 -13.81 10.56
N ARG A 174 2.86 -14.29 11.80
CA ARG A 174 2.19 -15.48 12.32
C ARG A 174 0.69 -15.27 12.51
N ASN A 175 0.29 -14.07 12.95
CA ASN A 175 -1.10 -13.73 13.21
C ASN A 175 -1.94 -13.59 11.92
N PHE A 176 -1.35 -13.12 10.82
CA PHE A 176 -2.08 -12.83 9.57
C PHE A 176 -2.04 -13.95 8.52
N ASN A 177 -1.65 -15.18 8.92
CA ASN A 177 -1.58 -16.37 8.06
C ASN A 177 -0.60 -16.21 6.87
N LEU A 178 0.58 -15.63 7.08
CA LEU A 178 1.66 -15.70 6.09
C LEU A 178 2.16 -17.15 5.99
N ILE A 179 2.06 -17.73 4.79
CA ILE A 179 2.41 -19.12 4.54
C ILE A 179 3.87 -19.16 4.11
N GLN A 180 4.76 -19.56 5.02
CA GLN A 180 6.21 -19.56 4.78
C GLN A 180 6.65 -20.45 3.60
N ASN A 181 5.84 -21.42 3.19
CA ASN A 181 6.15 -22.34 2.08
C ASN A 181 5.54 -21.93 0.72
N CYS A 182 4.90 -20.76 0.62
CA CYS A 182 4.33 -20.24 -0.63
C CYS A 182 5.35 -19.29 -1.29
N PRO A 183 5.45 -19.19 -2.63
CA PRO A 183 6.30 -18.18 -3.27
C PRO A 183 5.86 -16.75 -2.90
N GLN A 184 6.80 -15.90 -2.49
CA GLN A 184 6.52 -14.52 -2.06
C GLN A 184 7.50 -13.53 -2.69
N PRO A 185 7.09 -12.64 -3.61
CA PRO A 185 7.88 -11.49 -3.97
C PRO A 185 7.71 -10.43 -2.88
N LEU A 186 8.84 -10.01 -2.32
CA LEU A 186 8.91 -8.83 -1.46
C LEU A 186 9.20 -7.62 -2.35
N TYR A 187 8.34 -6.61 -2.35
CA TYR A 187 8.63 -5.37 -3.05
C TYR A 187 8.15 -4.16 -2.25
N GLN A 188 8.67 -2.99 -2.62
CA GLN A 188 8.19 -1.71 -2.09
C GLN A 188 7.49 -0.97 -3.23
N SER A 189 6.17 -0.84 -3.11
CA SER A 189 5.43 0.08 -3.93
C SER A 189 5.86 1.50 -3.58
N VAL A 190 5.86 2.36 -4.57
CA VAL A 190 6.49 3.68 -4.49
C VAL A 190 5.76 4.57 -3.48
N SER A 191 6.27 4.64 -2.25
CA SER A 191 6.13 5.81 -1.38
C SER A 191 7.24 6.81 -1.68
#